data_AF-A0A9D8DD62-F1
#
_entry.id   AF-A0A9D8DD62-F1
#
_cell.length_a   1.000
_cell.length_b   1.000
_cell.length_c   1.000
_cell.angle_alpha   90.00
_cell.angle_beta   90.00
_cell.angle_gamma   90.00
#
_symmetry.space_group_name_H-M   'P 1'
#
loop_
_entity.id
_entity.type
_entity.pdbx_description
1 polymer ?
#
loop_
_entity_poly.entity_id
_entity_poly.type
_entity_poly.pdbx_seq_one_letter_code
_entity_poly.pdbx_strand_id
1 'polypeptide(L)'
;MCVAAIASAFFAAGASAVQVFPNPWLGERFLNSAHQGGEDEAPSNTLHAFKSAVSEGGADMLELDVHLTSDGHLVVIHDDTFRSTACTDTHCPGPDSSTEPTRAGSQIRDMTLAEAQALDAAYWFRPDTYSHDYGQPASAYPLRGIATGQKPTPAGYSAADFRIPTLAEVLAAFPPHADQHRDQDAEEPGPGEPLSRRLRHRRRQRPAPALR
;
A
#
# COMPACT_ATOMS: atom_id res chain seq x y z
N MET A 1 29.19 37.57 -72.58
CA MET A 1 28.95 36.25 -71.95
C MET A 1 28.70 36.49 -70.47
N CYS A 2 27.49 36.23 -69.98
CA CYS A 2 27.04 36.53 -68.62
C CYS A 2 27.07 35.23 -67.82
N VAL A 3 27.85 35.16 -66.73
CA VAL A 3 27.91 33.99 -65.84
C VAL A 3 27.10 34.35 -64.60
N ALA A 4 25.95 33.69 -64.42
CA ALA A 4 25.12 33.81 -63.22
C ALA A 4 25.72 32.95 -62.09
N ALA A 5 26.02 33.56 -60.95
CA ALA A 5 26.44 32.86 -59.75
C ALA A 5 25.23 32.27 -59.03
N ILE A 6 25.20 30.94 -58.89
CA ILE A 6 24.19 30.22 -58.10
C ILE A 6 24.68 30.25 -56.65
N ALA A 7 23.97 30.97 -55.78
CA ALA A 7 24.20 30.93 -54.34
C ALA A 7 23.53 29.68 -53.75
N SER A 8 24.33 28.70 -53.34
CA SER A 8 23.84 27.53 -52.61
C SER A 8 23.49 27.93 -51.17
N ALA A 9 22.19 27.95 -50.84
CA ALA A 9 21.73 28.11 -49.48
C ALA A 9 21.95 26.80 -48.71
N PHE A 10 22.88 26.80 -47.75
CA PHE A 10 23.02 25.73 -46.78
C PHE A 10 21.86 25.82 -45.77
N PHE A 11 20.92 24.88 -45.83
CA PHE A 11 19.99 24.65 -44.74
C PHE A 11 20.72 23.91 -43.62
N ALA A 12 21.06 24.62 -42.55
CA ALA A 12 21.47 23.98 -41.31
C ALA A 12 20.25 23.27 -40.70
N ALA A 13 20.26 21.94 -40.71
CA ALA A 13 19.31 21.14 -39.96
C ALA A 13 19.53 21.45 -38.46
N GLY A 14 18.64 22.26 -37.88
CA GLY A 14 18.65 22.53 -36.45
C GLY A 14 18.38 21.24 -35.69
N ALA A 15 19.37 20.75 -34.94
CA ALA A 15 19.14 19.70 -33.97
C ALA A 15 18.23 20.25 -32.87
N SER A 16 16.98 19.80 -32.81
CA SER A 16 16.12 20.08 -31.68
C SER A 16 16.74 19.47 -30.43
N ALA A 17 17.12 20.32 -29.47
CA ALA A 17 17.56 19.86 -28.17
C ALA A 17 16.39 19.12 -27.49
N VAL A 18 16.64 17.89 -27.02
CA VAL A 18 15.68 17.17 -26.17
C VAL A 18 15.56 17.95 -24.87
N GLN A 19 14.37 18.47 -24.60
CA GLN A 19 14.10 19.19 -23.37
C GLN A 19 13.95 18.17 -22.25
N VAL A 20 14.98 18.06 -21.42
CA VAL A 20 14.93 17.24 -20.20
C VAL A 20 14.20 18.06 -19.14
N PHE A 21 12.96 17.67 -18.84
CA PHE A 21 12.27 18.20 -17.67
C PHE A 21 12.90 17.61 -16.41
N PRO A 22 13.20 18.43 -15.37
CA PRO A 22 13.65 17.89 -14.10
C PRO A 22 12.56 16.94 -13.56
N ASN A 23 12.96 15.74 -13.15
CA ASN A 23 12.05 14.81 -12.52
C ASN A 23 11.64 15.39 -11.14
N PRO A 24 10.38 15.82 -10.96
CA PRO A 24 9.96 16.49 -9.73
C PRO A 24 10.16 15.60 -8.50
N TRP A 25 10.06 14.28 -8.66
CA TRP A 25 10.22 13.30 -7.59
C TRP A 25 11.65 13.20 -7.02
N LEU A 26 12.67 13.67 -7.75
CA LEU A 26 14.05 13.67 -7.26
C LEU A 26 14.34 14.80 -6.27
N GLY A 27 13.49 15.83 -6.21
CA GLY A 27 13.60 16.93 -5.25
C GLY A 27 12.76 16.74 -3.99
N GLU A 28 11.83 15.80 -4.00
CA GLU A 28 10.91 15.54 -2.89
C GLU A 28 11.56 14.74 -1.76
N ARG A 29 10.96 14.82 -0.56
CA ARG A 29 11.36 13.95 0.54
C ARG A 29 11.07 12.48 0.21
N PHE A 30 11.82 11.57 0.81
CA PHE A 30 11.46 10.15 0.78
C PHE A 30 10.06 9.94 1.39
N LEU A 31 9.26 9.11 0.72
CA LEU A 31 7.94 8.70 1.18
C LEU A 31 8.00 7.25 1.68
N ASN A 32 7.44 7.02 2.85
CA ASN A 32 7.20 5.70 3.39
C ASN A 32 5.90 5.13 2.82
N SER A 33 6.00 4.16 1.90
CA SER A 33 4.84 3.48 1.32
C SER A 33 4.62 2.13 2.00
N ALA A 34 3.48 1.95 2.65
CA ALA A 34 3.10 0.69 3.28
C ALA A 34 2.53 -0.26 2.22
N HIS A 35 3.38 -1.18 1.73
CA HIS A 35 3.02 -2.24 0.78
C HIS A 35 1.90 -3.12 1.34
N GLN A 36 0.75 -3.13 0.68
CA GLN A 36 -0.49 -3.78 1.10
C GLN A 36 -0.90 -3.43 2.54
N GLY A 37 -0.54 -2.23 3.02
CA GLY A 37 -0.76 -1.79 4.40
C GLY A 37 0.23 -2.33 5.43
N GLY A 38 1.40 -2.82 5.01
CA GLY A 38 2.41 -3.44 5.87
C GLY A 38 2.16 -4.95 6.02
N GLU A 39 2.27 -5.69 4.92
CA GLU A 39 1.93 -7.12 4.85
C GLU A 39 2.70 -8.03 5.83
N ASP A 40 3.88 -7.61 6.27
CA ASP A 40 4.70 -8.34 7.25
C ASP A 40 4.33 -7.96 8.70
N GLU A 41 3.75 -6.77 8.89
CA GLU A 41 3.34 -6.24 10.19
C GLU A 41 1.87 -6.54 10.54
N ALA A 42 1.01 -6.64 9.53
CA ALA A 42 -0.43 -6.84 9.67
C ALA A 42 -1.03 -7.59 8.46
N PRO A 43 -2.24 -8.20 8.60
CA PRO A 43 -2.92 -8.86 7.50
C PRO A 43 -3.08 -7.96 6.27
N SER A 44 -2.39 -8.32 5.20
CA SER A 44 -2.37 -7.58 3.92
C SER A 44 -3.76 -7.10 3.48
N ASN A 45 -3.79 -5.88 2.95
CA ASN A 45 -4.94 -5.29 2.26
C ASN A 45 -6.22 -5.21 3.12
N THR A 46 -6.09 -5.26 4.45
CA THR A 46 -7.19 -5.07 5.39
C THR A 46 -7.24 -3.64 5.95
N LEU A 47 -8.43 -3.20 6.40
CA LEU A 47 -8.52 -1.92 7.14
C LEU A 47 -7.72 -1.95 8.44
N HIS A 48 -7.54 -3.12 9.05
CA HIS A 48 -6.63 -3.27 10.19
C HIS A 48 -5.19 -2.92 9.79
N ALA A 49 -4.65 -3.49 8.71
CA ALA A 49 -3.31 -3.18 8.24
C ALA A 49 -3.15 -1.71 7.89
N PHE A 50 -4.08 -1.14 7.12
CA PHE A 50 -4.00 0.29 6.76
C PHE A 50 -4.05 1.22 7.98
N LYS A 51 -4.89 0.92 8.97
CA LYS A 51 -4.95 1.70 10.22
C LYS A 51 -3.63 1.61 10.98
N SER A 52 -3.11 0.40 11.16
CA SER A 52 -1.81 0.15 11.82
C SER A 52 -0.65 0.86 11.09
N ALA A 53 -0.61 0.78 9.76
CA ALA A 53 0.40 1.46 8.95
C ALA A 53 0.41 2.98 9.17
N VAL A 54 -0.76 3.61 9.27
CA VAL A 54 -0.86 5.05 9.55
C VAL A 54 -0.53 5.37 11.00
N SER A 55 -1.15 4.69 11.97
CA SER A 55 -1.05 5.05 13.39
C SER A 55 0.27 4.63 14.05
N GLU A 56 0.85 3.52 13.61
CA GLU A 56 2.03 2.90 14.23
C GLU A 56 3.25 2.97 13.30
N GLY A 57 3.06 2.67 12.01
CA GLY A 57 4.12 2.67 11.01
C GLY A 57 4.52 4.05 10.48
N GLY A 58 3.68 5.07 10.67
CA GLY A 58 3.91 6.41 10.12
C GLY A 58 3.98 6.41 8.59
N ALA A 59 3.13 5.61 7.94
CA ALA A 59 3.05 5.53 6.49
C ALA A 59 2.63 6.89 5.88
N ASP A 60 3.36 7.33 4.85
CA ASP A 60 3.01 8.48 4.04
C ASP A 60 2.02 8.11 2.93
N MET A 61 2.12 6.87 2.45
CA MET A 61 1.28 6.32 1.40
C MET A 61 0.84 4.91 1.77
N LEU A 62 -0.43 4.62 1.50
CA LEU A 62 -0.97 3.27 1.56
C LEU A 62 -0.95 2.70 0.14
N GLU A 63 -0.28 1.58 -0.04
CA GLU A 63 -0.31 0.82 -1.28
C GLU A 63 -1.32 -0.32 -1.13
N LEU A 64 -2.05 -0.59 -2.20
CA LEU A 64 -3.14 -1.57 -2.22
C LEU A 64 -3.37 -2.09 -3.64
N ASP A 65 -3.98 -3.26 -3.71
CA ASP A 65 -4.35 -3.94 -4.96
C ASP A 65 -5.87 -4.02 -5.09
N VAL A 66 -6.38 -3.95 -6.32
CA VAL A 66 -7.84 -3.90 -6.56
C VAL A 66 -8.26 -4.96 -7.57
N HIS A 67 -9.32 -5.69 -7.23
CA HIS A 67 -10.03 -6.60 -8.13
C HIS A 67 -11.53 -6.29 -8.18
N LEU A 68 -12.22 -6.84 -9.18
CA LEU A 68 -13.66 -6.66 -9.39
C LEU A 68 -14.40 -7.95 -9.02
N THR A 69 -15.48 -7.84 -8.25
CA THR A 69 -16.40 -8.96 -7.94
C THR A 69 -17.40 -9.23 -9.07
N SER A 70 -18.10 -10.36 -9.03
CA SER A 70 -19.08 -10.77 -10.04
C SER A 70 -20.30 -9.84 -10.11
N ASP A 71 -20.62 -9.17 -9.00
CA ASP A 71 -21.68 -8.18 -8.85
C ASP A 71 -21.18 -6.72 -8.99
N GLY A 72 -19.93 -6.52 -9.44
CA GLY A 72 -19.43 -5.22 -9.92
C GLY A 72 -18.84 -4.30 -8.86
N HIS A 73 -18.40 -4.83 -7.71
CA HIS A 73 -17.75 -4.06 -6.66
C HIS A 73 -16.23 -4.16 -6.74
N LEU A 74 -15.55 -3.03 -6.57
CA LEU A 74 -14.09 -2.99 -6.42
C LEU A 74 -13.71 -3.36 -4.99
N VAL A 75 -12.93 -4.43 -4.86
CA VAL A 75 -12.46 -4.98 -3.58
C VAL A 75 -10.94 -4.97 -3.51
N VAL A 76 -10.41 -4.91 -2.30
CA VAL A 76 -8.98 -4.72 -2.04
C VAL A 76 -8.36 -6.02 -1.54
N ILE A 77 -7.52 -6.63 -2.38
CA ILE A 77 -6.83 -7.91 -2.15
C ILE A 77 -5.74 -8.07 -3.21
N HIS A 78 -4.59 -8.65 -2.87
CA HIS A 78 -3.45 -8.74 -3.79
C HIS A 78 -3.70 -9.71 -4.96
N ASP A 79 -3.93 -10.98 -4.65
CA ASP A 79 -4.11 -12.01 -5.67
C ASP A 79 -5.51 -11.98 -6.28
N ASP A 80 -5.62 -12.41 -7.54
CA ASP A 80 -6.91 -12.62 -8.21
C ASP A 80 -7.75 -13.73 -7.55
N THR A 81 -7.11 -14.55 -6.72
CA THR A 81 -7.74 -15.60 -5.92
C THR A 81 -7.67 -15.32 -4.42
N PHE A 82 -8.71 -15.65 -3.67
CA PHE A 82 -8.73 -15.40 -2.23
C PHE A 82 -7.79 -16.30 -1.42
N ARG A 83 -7.42 -17.48 -1.93
CA ARG A 83 -6.92 -18.58 -1.09
C ARG A 83 -5.58 -18.34 -0.39
N SER A 84 -4.74 -17.45 -0.91
CA SER A 84 -3.42 -17.14 -0.32
C SER A 84 -3.52 -16.25 0.93
N THR A 85 -4.60 -15.48 1.08
CA THR A 85 -4.75 -14.46 2.12
C THR A 85 -6.08 -14.55 2.86
N ALA A 86 -7.20 -14.64 2.12
CA ALA A 86 -8.54 -14.60 2.65
C ALA A 86 -9.27 -15.95 2.58
N CYS A 87 -9.60 -16.54 3.72
CA CYS A 87 -10.15 -17.89 3.79
C CYS A 87 -11.19 -18.06 4.91
N THR A 88 -11.88 -19.20 4.90
CA THR A 88 -12.58 -19.74 6.06
C THR A 88 -12.29 -21.24 6.15
N ASP A 89 -12.65 -21.88 7.27
CA ASP A 89 -12.45 -23.33 7.44
C ASP A 89 -13.17 -24.17 6.36
N THR A 90 -14.27 -23.65 5.79
CA THR A 90 -15.00 -24.32 4.69
C THR A 90 -14.32 -24.15 3.33
N HIS A 91 -13.71 -22.99 3.08
CA HIS A 91 -13.08 -22.70 1.79
C HIS A 91 -11.64 -23.21 1.72
N CYS A 92 -10.98 -23.32 2.87
CA CYS A 92 -9.56 -23.65 3.00
C CYS A 92 -9.39 -24.65 4.15
N PRO A 93 -9.76 -25.93 3.94
CA PRO A 93 -9.60 -26.96 4.94
C PRO A 93 -8.12 -27.26 5.15
N GLY A 94 -7.52 -26.56 6.12
CA GLY A 94 -6.37 -26.97 6.90
C GLY A 94 -5.04 -27.38 6.21
N PRO A 95 -3.98 -27.52 7.04
CA PRO A 95 -2.64 -27.94 6.61
C PRO A 95 -2.55 -29.41 6.18
N ASP A 96 -3.61 -30.20 6.30
CA ASP A 96 -3.67 -31.61 5.85
C ASP A 96 -3.94 -31.73 4.33
N SER A 97 -4.34 -30.63 3.68
CA SER A 97 -4.27 -30.51 2.23
C SER A 97 -2.84 -30.12 1.83
N SER A 98 -1.98 -31.11 1.61
CA SER A 98 -0.60 -30.97 1.10
C SER A 98 -0.49 -30.39 -0.32
N THR A 99 -1.53 -29.70 -0.76
CA THR A 99 -1.70 -29.11 -2.08
C THR A 99 -1.82 -27.62 -1.91
N GLU A 100 -0.94 -26.90 -2.60
CA GLU A 100 -1.08 -25.47 -2.86
C GLU A 100 -2.55 -25.10 -3.08
N PRO A 101 -3.01 -23.95 -2.59
CA PRO A 101 -4.41 -23.65 -2.69
C PRO A 101 -4.85 -23.65 -4.16
N THR A 102 -5.80 -24.52 -4.54
CA THR A 102 -6.16 -24.66 -5.94
C THR A 102 -6.82 -23.38 -6.44
N ARG A 103 -6.27 -22.80 -7.51
CA ARG A 103 -6.83 -21.60 -8.16
C ARG A 103 -8.23 -21.81 -8.76
N ALA A 104 -8.59 -23.06 -9.06
CA ALA A 104 -9.91 -23.37 -9.59
C ALA A 104 -10.99 -23.12 -8.54
N GLY A 105 -11.96 -22.26 -8.88
CA GLY A 105 -13.09 -21.91 -8.00
C GLY A 105 -12.75 -20.94 -6.86
N SER A 106 -11.58 -20.30 -6.87
CA SER A 106 -11.17 -19.33 -5.84
C SER A 106 -11.04 -17.90 -6.33
N GLN A 107 -11.51 -17.63 -7.55
CA GLN A 107 -11.38 -16.34 -8.22
C GLN A 107 -12.31 -15.29 -7.62
N ILE A 108 -11.76 -14.12 -7.28
CA ILE A 108 -12.53 -12.98 -6.75
C ILE A 108 -13.60 -12.51 -7.73
N ARG A 109 -13.28 -12.52 -9.03
CA ARG A 109 -14.23 -12.17 -10.11
C ARG A 109 -15.45 -13.09 -10.22
N ASP A 110 -15.40 -14.27 -9.60
CA ASP A 110 -16.51 -15.22 -9.60
C ASP A 110 -17.36 -15.12 -8.31
N MET A 111 -16.95 -14.32 -7.32
CA MET A 111 -17.65 -14.10 -6.06
C MET A 111 -18.48 -12.82 -6.08
N THR A 112 -19.64 -12.80 -5.42
CA THR A 112 -20.33 -11.57 -5.04
C THR A 112 -19.56 -10.83 -3.95
N LEU A 113 -19.83 -9.54 -3.75
CA LEU A 113 -19.24 -8.78 -2.65
C LEU A 113 -19.54 -9.43 -1.29
N ALA A 114 -20.78 -9.89 -1.10
CA ALA A 114 -21.20 -10.53 0.14
C ALA A 114 -20.40 -11.80 0.44
N GLU A 115 -20.13 -12.63 -0.58
CA GLU A 115 -19.31 -13.82 -0.44
C GLU A 115 -17.85 -13.46 -0.15
N ALA A 116 -17.28 -12.47 -0.85
CA ALA A 116 -15.90 -12.03 -0.61
C ALA A 116 -15.72 -11.46 0.80
N GLN A 117 -16.67 -10.66 1.28
CA GLN A 117 -16.66 -10.06 2.62
C GLN A 117 -16.97 -11.06 3.74
N ALA A 118 -17.45 -12.26 3.43
CA ALA A 118 -17.65 -13.34 4.39
C ALA A 118 -16.35 -14.12 4.69
N LEU A 119 -15.29 -13.91 3.91
CA LEU A 119 -13.97 -14.49 4.15
C LEU A 119 -13.22 -13.76 5.26
N ASP A 120 -12.28 -14.47 5.89
CA ASP A 120 -11.33 -13.89 6.84
C ASP A 120 -10.01 -13.58 6.16
N ALA A 121 -9.72 -12.29 5.93
CA ALA A 121 -8.49 -11.83 5.29
C ALA A 121 -7.26 -11.90 6.21
N ALA A 122 -7.43 -12.30 7.48
CA ALA A 122 -6.35 -12.57 8.41
C ALA A 122 -6.13 -14.08 8.64
N TYR A 123 -6.78 -14.95 7.84
CA TYR A 123 -6.77 -16.41 8.05
C TYR A 123 -5.35 -17.00 8.03
N TRP A 124 -4.49 -16.51 7.13
CA TRP A 124 -3.11 -16.98 6.97
C TRP A 124 -2.05 -16.05 7.57
N PHE A 125 -2.46 -14.94 8.19
CA PHE A 125 -1.51 -13.97 8.73
C PHE A 125 -0.70 -14.55 9.89
N ARG A 126 0.62 -14.35 9.82
CA ARG A 126 1.59 -14.67 10.86
C ARG A 126 2.51 -13.45 11.04
N PRO A 127 2.77 -12.99 12.27
CA PRO A 127 3.74 -11.93 12.50
C PRO A 127 5.15 -12.33 12.07
N ASP A 128 5.95 -11.35 11.66
CA ASP A 128 7.40 -11.45 11.43
C ASP A 128 7.81 -12.48 10.34
N THR A 129 6.91 -12.79 9.40
CA THR A 129 7.22 -13.69 8.28
C THR A 129 6.38 -13.35 7.05
N TYR A 130 7.03 -13.40 5.89
CA TYR A 130 6.34 -13.36 4.60
C TYR A 130 5.42 -14.59 4.46
N SER A 131 4.15 -14.35 4.19
CA SER A 131 3.04 -15.26 4.47
C SER A 131 2.67 -16.19 3.30
N HIS A 132 3.33 -17.35 3.20
CA HIS A 132 2.84 -18.50 2.41
C HIS A 132 3.12 -19.87 3.07
N ASP A 133 3.30 -19.89 4.40
CA ASP A 133 3.48 -21.13 5.15
C ASP A 133 2.14 -21.60 5.74
N TYR A 134 1.40 -22.38 4.95
CA TYR A 134 0.05 -22.86 5.27
C TYR A 134 0.04 -24.10 6.18
N GLY A 135 1.21 -24.70 6.44
CA GLY A 135 1.38 -25.96 7.16
C GLY A 135 1.43 -25.83 8.69
N GLN A 136 1.25 -24.63 9.23
CA GLN A 136 1.52 -24.35 10.65
C GLN A 136 0.32 -24.70 11.55
N PRO A 137 0.55 -24.96 12.84
CA PRO A 137 -0.54 -25.14 13.80
C PRO A 137 -1.41 -23.87 13.89
N ALA A 138 -2.69 -24.04 14.23
CA ALA A 138 -3.64 -22.92 14.35
C ALA A 138 -3.16 -21.78 15.27
N SER A 139 -2.35 -22.08 16.28
CA SER A 139 -1.74 -21.10 17.18
C SER A 139 -0.75 -20.16 16.50
N ALA A 140 -0.22 -20.52 15.34
CA ALA A 140 0.68 -19.67 14.56
C ALA A 140 -0.04 -18.50 13.89
N TYR A 141 -1.38 -18.55 13.78
CA TYR A 141 -2.20 -17.54 13.12
C TYR A 141 -3.03 -16.77 14.16
N PRO A 142 -2.46 -15.76 14.83
CA PRO A 142 -3.08 -15.10 15.97
C PRO A 142 -4.39 -14.41 15.61
N LEU A 143 -4.50 -13.88 14.39
CA LEU A 143 -5.64 -13.09 13.92
C LEU A 143 -6.70 -13.91 13.16
N ARG A 144 -6.41 -15.18 12.84
CA ARG A 144 -7.39 -16.10 12.24
C ARG A 144 -8.65 -16.22 13.09
N GLY A 145 -9.80 -16.06 12.46
CA GLY A 145 -11.13 -16.19 13.05
C GLY A 145 -11.74 -14.88 13.52
N ILE A 146 -11.06 -13.73 13.39
CA ILE A 146 -11.60 -12.46 13.86
C ILE A 146 -12.73 -11.96 12.95
N ALA A 147 -12.55 -12.02 11.62
CA ALA A 147 -13.57 -11.56 10.69
C ALA A 147 -14.87 -12.36 10.78
N THR A 148 -14.74 -13.67 11.05
CA THR A 148 -15.85 -14.62 11.20
C THR A 148 -16.43 -14.67 12.62
N GLY A 149 -15.85 -13.93 13.58
CA GLY A 149 -16.30 -13.89 14.97
C GLY A 149 -15.93 -15.12 15.81
N GLN A 150 -15.10 -16.02 15.30
CA GLN A 150 -14.54 -17.14 16.08
C GLN A 150 -13.54 -16.67 17.15
N LYS A 151 -12.89 -15.52 16.92
CA LYS A 151 -11.99 -14.86 17.90
C LYS A 151 -12.49 -13.46 18.24
N PRO A 152 -12.20 -12.97 19.47
CA PRO A 152 -12.53 -11.62 19.87
C PRO A 152 -11.72 -10.61 19.07
N THR A 153 -12.34 -9.46 18.78
CA THR A 153 -11.68 -8.36 18.10
C THR A 153 -10.71 -7.60 19.02
N PRO A 154 -9.51 -7.22 18.55
CA PRO A 154 -8.63 -6.32 19.28
C PRO A 154 -9.28 -4.96 19.59
N ALA A 155 -8.89 -4.33 20.70
CA ALA A 155 -9.42 -3.02 21.08
C ALA A 155 -9.18 -1.97 19.98
N GLY A 156 -10.18 -1.15 19.69
CA GLY A 156 -10.11 -0.13 18.64
C GLY A 156 -10.43 -0.65 17.23
N TYR A 157 -10.66 -1.95 17.07
CA TYR A 157 -11.03 -2.56 15.79
C TYR A 157 -12.41 -3.23 15.86
N SER A 158 -12.96 -3.51 14.69
CA SER A 158 -14.16 -4.32 14.46
C SER A 158 -13.81 -5.57 13.65
N ALA A 159 -14.64 -6.61 13.68
CA ALA A 159 -14.46 -7.78 12.81
C ALA A 159 -14.40 -7.40 11.32
N ALA A 160 -15.13 -6.34 10.93
CA ALA A 160 -15.11 -5.79 9.57
C ALA A 160 -13.76 -5.19 9.16
N ASP A 161 -12.83 -4.96 10.10
CA ASP A 161 -11.48 -4.52 9.79
C ASP A 161 -10.56 -5.66 9.31
N PHE A 162 -11.00 -6.91 9.43
CA PHE A 162 -10.21 -8.13 9.11
C PHE A 162 -10.78 -8.92 7.92
N ARG A 163 -11.77 -8.37 7.21
CA ARG A 163 -12.30 -8.94 5.96
C ARG A 163 -11.69 -8.22 4.75
N ILE A 164 -11.94 -8.73 3.55
CA ILE A 164 -11.66 -8.04 2.29
C ILE A 164 -12.48 -6.74 2.24
N PRO A 165 -11.88 -5.54 2.30
CA PRO A 165 -12.63 -4.30 2.19
C PRO A 165 -12.92 -3.95 0.74
N THR A 166 -13.94 -3.14 0.51
CA THR A 166 -14.12 -2.46 -0.78
C THR A 166 -13.15 -1.30 -0.90
N LEU A 167 -12.81 -0.91 -2.14
CA LEU A 167 -12.05 0.32 -2.37
C LEU A 167 -12.77 1.54 -1.79
N ALA A 168 -14.10 1.58 -1.87
CA ALA A 168 -14.90 2.66 -1.31
C ALA A 168 -14.78 2.76 0.23
N GLU A 169 -14.73 1.62 0.94
CA GLU A 169 -14.51 1.59 2.39
C GLU A 169 -13.11 2.08 2.76
N VAL A 170 -12.08 1.70 1.99
CA VAL A 170 -10.72 2.20 2.20
C VAL A 170 -10.65 3.71 1.98
N LEU A 171 -11.20 4.22 0.88
CA LEU A 171 -11.22 5.66 0.60
C LEU A 171 -12.07 6.46 1.61
N ALA A 172 -13.13 5.87 2.17
CA ALA A 172 -13.91 6.50 3.22
C ALA A 172 -13.17 6.54 4.56
N ALA A 173 -12.39 5.50 4.88
CA ALA A 173 -11.57 5.44 6.08
C ALA A 173 -10.35 6.37 6.01
N PHE A 174 -9.80 6.55 4.81
CA PHE A 174 -8.62 7.38 4.53
C PHE A 174 -8.96 8.39 3.42
N PRO A 175 -9.80 9.40 3.72
CA PRO A 175 -10.17 10.40 2.73
C PRO A 175 -8.92 11.10 2.22
N PRO A 176 -8.78 11.29 0.89
CA PRO A 176 -7.62 11.98 0.34
C PRO A 176 -7.50 13.36 0.99
N HIS A 177 -6.40 13.59 1.69
CA HIS A 177 -6.10 14.91 2.21
C HIS A 177 -5.72 15.79 1.02
N ALA A 178 -6.66 16.64 0.58
CA ALA A 178 -6.30 17.79 -0.23
C ALA A 178 -5.31 18.65 0.61
N ASP A 179 -4.09 18.85 0.09
CA ASP A 179 -3.12 19.85 0.59
C ASP A 179 -2.44 19.62 1.96
N GLN A 180 -1.85 18.45 2.23
CA GLN A 180 -0.79 18.35 3.26
C GLN A 180 0.64 18.21 2.73
N HIS A 181 0.83 18.19 1.40
CA HIS A 181 2.12 18.51 0.79
C HIS A 181 2.35 20.02 0.60
N ARG A 182 1.55 20.89 1.23
CA ARG A 182 1.89 22.31 1.34
C ARG A 182 3.09 22.47 2.26
N ASP A 183 4.27 22.55 1.65
CA ASP A 183 5.30 23.55 1.97
C ASP A 183 5.49 23.87 3.47
N GLN A 184 5.63 22.86 4.34
CA GLN A 184 6.02 23.14 5.74
C GLN A 184 7.53 23.39 5.91
N ASP A 185 8.31 23.43 4.82
CA ASP A 185 9.73 23.80 4.85
C ASP A 185 10.14 24.76 3.70
N ALA A 186 9.22 25.60 3.17
CA ALA A 186 9.58 26.67 2.23
C ALA A 186 9.77 28.04 2.92
N GLU A 187 10.50 28.09 4.03
CA GLU A 187 11.31 29.28 4.31
C GLU A 187 12.61 29.09 3.52
N GLU A 188 12.63 29.61 2.29
CA GLU A 188 13.79 29.64 1.40
C GLU A 188 15.03 30.13 2.18
N PRO A 189 16.04 29.28 2.44
CA PRO A 189 17.24 29.73 3.12
C PRO A 189 18.05 30.57 2.13
N GLY A 190 18.28 31.84 2.49
CA GLY A 190 19.15 32.73 1.73
C GLY A 190 20.50 32.05 1.40
N PRO A 191 21.09 32.33 0.22
CA PRO A 191 22.21 31.55 -0.29
C PRO A 191 23.43 31.66 0.62
N GLY A 192 23.88 30.54 1.20
CA GLY A 192 25.22 30.43 1.82
C GLY A 192 25.35 29.71 3.16
N GLU A 193 24.31 29.15 3.78
CA GLU A 193 24.47 28.55 5.11
C GLU A 193 24.89 27.06 5.10
N PRO A 194 26.00 26.65 5.76
CA PRO A 194 26.48 25.26 5.77
C PRO A 194 25.53 24.27 6.46
N LEU A 195 25.42 23.08 5.89
CA LEU A 195 24.59 21.94 6.34
C LEU A 195 24.75 21.59 7.84
N SER A 196 25.91 21.87 8.43
CA SER A 196 26.25 21.55 9.82
C SER A 196 25.48 22.37 10.88
N ARG A 197 24.84 23.48 10.48
CA ARG A 197 23.99 24.28 11.37
C ARG A 197 22.54 23.79 11.41
N ARG A 198 22.06 23.18 10.32
CA ARG A 198 20.68 22.69 10.16
C ARG A 198 20.34 21.54 11.13
N LEU A 199 21.33 20.72 11.49
CA LEU A 199 21.13 19.57 12.38
C LEU A 199 21.11 19.92 13.88
N ARG A 200 21.54 21.13 14.29
CA ARG A 200 21.57 21.51 15.72
C ARG A 200 20.27 22.13 16.22
N HIS A 201 19.46 22.73 15.34
CA HIS A 201 18.20 23.38 15.74
C HIS A 201 17.04 22.39 15.93
N ARG A 202 16.95 21.31 15.14
CA ARG A 202 15.87 20.31 15.31
C ARG A 202 16.00 19.44 16.57
N ARG A 203 17.18 19.37 17.21
CA ARG A 203 17.36 18.61 18.46
C ARG A 203 16.80 19.33 19.69
N ARG A 204 16.50 20.64 19.63
CA ARG A 204 16.04 21.43 20.78
C ARG A 204 14.51 21.56 20.90
N GLN A 205 13.74 21.15 19.89
CA GLN A 205 12.29 21.41 19.84
C GLN A 205 11.40 20.17 20.01
N ARG A 206 11.97 18.98 20.16
CA ARG A 206 11.20 17.80 20.58
C ARG A 206 11.21 17.69 22.11
N PRO A 207 10.07 17.82 22.82
CA PRO A 207 10.01 17.40 24.21
C PRO A 207 10.30 15.89 24.27
N ALA A 208 11.12 15.46 25.23
CA ALA A 208 11.40 14.06 25.45
C ALA A 208 10.10 13.32 25.85
N PRO A 209 9.85 12.09 25.35
CA PRO A 209 8.72 11.31 25.79
C PRO A 209 8.86 10.99 27.28
N ALA A 210 7.81 11.24 28.05
CA ALA A 210 7.74 10.84 29.45
C ALA A 210 7.63 9.32 29.53
N LEU A 211 8.68 8.67 30.04
CA LEU A 211 8.65 7.26 30.40
C LEU A 211 7.67 7.07 31.58
N ARG A 212 6.68 6.19 31.40
CA ARG A 212 5.93 5.55 32.48
C ARG A 212 6.14 4.06 32.40
#